data_AF-A0A1L6JBP8-F1
#
_entry.id   AF-A0A1L6JBP8-F1
#
_cell.length_a   1.000
_cell.length_b   1.000
_cell.length_c   1.000
_cell.angle_alpha   90.00
_cell.angle_beta   90.00
_cell.angle_gamma   90.00
#
_symmetry.space_group_name_H-M   'P 1'
#
loop_
_entity.id
_entity.type
_entity.pdbx_description
1 polymer ?
#
loop_
_entity_poly.entity_id
_entity_poly.type
_entity_poly.pdbx_seq_one_letter_code
_entity_poly.pdbx_strand_id
1 'polypeptide(L)'
;MAAQAPTERKRGRAGQAQRQRRLKRTNGLCERCLGLNRWAGRTPRRTTLAQRVNHIVPLIHGGSDEDDNTENLCRRCDLEVTAEQFGFDQADGRGQVDRAGRPTSLDHPWSGRRPPGGAKVRAPTPRTPRSAAVRNNGDFKPKSSADREG
;
A
#
# COMPACT_ATOMS: atom_id res chain seq x y z
N MET A 1 16.25 -9.13 -7.65
CA MET A 1 15.30 -9.60 -6.62
C MET A 1 14.24 -10.41 -7.35
N ALA A 2 14.22 -11.73 -7.18
CA ALA A 2 13.20 -12.57 -7.81
C ALA A 2 11.83 -12.29 -7.18
N ALA A 3 10.77 -12.19 -7.99
CA ALA A 3 9.42 -12.07 -7.48
C ALA A 3 9.04 -13.38 -6.77
N GLN A 4 8.75 -13.31 -5.47
CA GLN A 4 8.30 -14.46 -4.69
C GLN A 4 6.89 -14.85 -5.14
N ALA A 5 6.63 -16.15 -5.26
CA ALA A 5 5.29 -16.66 -5.59
C ALA A 5 4.27 -16.21 -4.53
N PRO A 6 3.01 -15.91 -4.91
CA PRO A 6 1.99 -15.46 -3.97
C PRO A 6 1.73 -16.55 -2.92
N THR A 7 1.97 -16.21 -1.65
CA THR A 7 1.73 -17.13 -0.53
C THR A 7 0.23 -17.36 -0.35
N GLU A 8 -0.19 -18.62 -0.31
CA GLU A 8 -1.59 -18.96 -0.08
C GLU A 8 -2.00 -18.66 1.38
N ARG A 9 -3.12 -17.96 1.53
CA ARG A 9 -3.71 -17.66 2.84
C ARG A 9 -4.48 -18.87 3.36
N LYS A 10 -4.23 -19.28 4.61
CA LYS A 10 -5.04 -20.32 5.27
C LYS A 10 -6.51 -19.88 5.40
N ARG A 11 -7.44 -20.78 5.08
CA ARG A 11 -8.90 -20.54 5.12
C ARG A 11 -9.60 -21.46 6.12
N GLY A 12 -10.89 -21.23 6.33
CA GLY A 12 -11.74 -22.06 7.19
C GLY A 12 -11.27 -22.12 8.65
N ARG A 13 -11.43 -23.28 9.29
CA ARG A 13 -11.07 -23.49 10.71
C ARG A 13 -9.58 -23.25 10.96
N ALA A 14 -8.70 -23.66 10.03
CA ALA A 14 -7.27 -23.44 10.14
C ALA A 14 -6.93 -21.94 10.17
N GLY A 15 -7.54 -21.15 9.28
CA GLY A 15 -7.39 -19.69 9.26
C GLY A 15 -7.97 -19.01 10.52
N GLN A 16 -9.10 -19.50 11.03
CA GLN A 16 -9.69 -19.00 12.27
C GLN A 16 -8.78 -19.28 13.48
N ALA A 17 -8.24 -20.50 13.60
CA ALA A 17 -7.32 -20.87 14.68
C ALA A 17 -6.03 -20.04 14.63
N GLN A 18 -5.46 -19.84 13.44
CA GLN A 18 -4.31 -18.97 13.22
C GLN A 18 -4.61 -17.51 13.63
N ARG A 19 -5.77 -16.97 13.22
CA ARG A 19 -6.20 -15.62 13.62
C ARG A 19 -6.33 -15.49 15.13
N GLN A 20 -6.93 -16.48 15.81
CA GLN A 20 -7.06 -16.47 17.26
C GLN A 20 -5.70 -16.53 17.95
N ARG A 21 -4.78 -17.37 17.48
CA ARG A 21 -3.40 -17.43 18.00
C ARG A 21 -2.70 -16.07 17.89
N ARG A 22 -2.78 -15.43 16.71
CA ARG A 22 -2.16 -14.11 16.47
C ARG A 22 -2.75 -13.04 17.39
N LEU A 23 -4.07 -12.99 17.54
CA LEU A 23 -4.71 -12.05 18.46
C LEU A 23 -4.30 -12.27 19.93
N LYS A 24 -4.13 -13.52 20.35
CA LYS A 24 -3.69 -13.84 21.72
C LYS A 24 -2.30 -13.30 22.04
N ARG A 25 -1.39 -13.15 21.05
CA ARG A 25 -0.04 -12.59 21.24
C ARG A 25 -0.04 -11.24 21.97
N THR A 26 -1.04 -10.41 21.70
CA THR A 26 -1.16 -9.08 22.31
C THR A 26 -2.41 -8.93 23.17
N ASN A 27 -2.97 -10.05 23.65
CA ASN A 27 -4.25 -10.08 24.39
C ASN A 27 -5.38 -9.35 23.64
N GLY A 28 -5.37 -9.42 22.30
CA GLY A 28 -6.34 -8.74 21.44
C GLY A 28 -6.17 -7.23 21.38
N LEU A 29 -5.00 -6.68 21.72
CA LEU A 29 -4.72 -5.24 21.65
C LEU A 29 -4.01 -4.84 20.36
N CYS A 30 -4.27 -3.61 19.92
CA CYS A 30 -3.65 -3.00 18.75
C CYS A 30 -2.16 -2.69 19.00
N GLU A 31 -1.28 -3.31 18.23
CA GLU A 31 0.18 -3.16 18.37
C GLU A 31 0.65 -1.72 18.11
N ARG A 32 0.00 -1.02 17.16
CA ARG A 32 0.34 0.38 16.83
C ARG A 32 -0.06 1.36 17.91
N CYS A 33 -1.27 1.20 18.45
CA CYS A 33 -1.73 2.09 19.50
C CYS A 33 -0.93 1.91 20.80
N LEU A 34 -0.40 0.70 21.05
CA LEU A 34 0.51 0.43 22.17
C LEU A 34 1.95 0.94 21.92
N GLY A 35 2.30 1.19 20.65
CA GLY A 35 3.67 1.53 20.25
C GLY A 35 4.61 0.33 20.31
N LEU A 36 4.10 -0.87 20.10
CA LEU A 36 4.86 -2.13 20.16
C LEU A 36 5.46 -2.53 18.82
N ASN A 37 5.20 -1.77 17.75
CA ASN A 37 5.70 -2.08 16.43
C ASN A 37 6.47 -0.90 15.84
N ARG A 38 7.09 -1.15 14.67
CA ARG A 38 7.97 -0.20 13.98
C ARG A 38 7.31 1.12 13.56
N TRP A 39 6.00 1.29 13.71
CA TRP A 39 5.29 2.55 13.42
C TRP A 39 4.90 3.31 14.70
N ALA A 40 5.46 2.91 15.85
CA ALA A 40 5.38 3.65 17.10
C ALA A 40 5.83 5.11 16.88
N GLY A 41 4.91 6.05 17.07
CA GLY A 41 5.16 7.49 16.89
C GLY A 41 4.25 8.18 15.87
N ARG A 42 3.60 7.42 14.96
CA ARG A 42 2.65 8.00 14.00
C ARG A 42 1.20 8.01 14.51
N THR A 43 0.90 7.15 15.49
CA THR A 43 -0.43 6.99 16.09
C THR A 43 -0.41 7.42 17.57
N PRO A 44 -1.44 8.15 18.07
CA PRO A 44 -1.54 8.48 19.49
C PRO A 44 -1.55 7.21 20.34
N ARG A 45 -0.75 7.23 21.41
CA ARG A 45 -0.57 6.09 22.32
C ARG A 45 -1.82 5.89 23.16
N ARG A 46 -2.50 4.75 22.97
CA ARG A 46 -3.73 4.41 23.70
C ARG A 46 -3.97 2.90 23.68
N THR A 47 -4.69 2.40 24.67
CA THR A 47 -5.14 1.01 24.66
C THR A 47 -6.37 0.90 23.77
N THR A 48 -6.30 0.09 22.71
CA THR A 48 -7.43 -0.13 21.80
C THR A 48 -7.47 -1.60 21.39
N LEU A 49 -8.67 -2.19 21.34
CA LEU A 49 -8.86 -3.55 20.87
C LEU A 49 -8.50 -3.68 19.39
N ALA A 50 -7.78 -4.75 19.05
CA ALA A 50 -7.53 -5.18 17.69
C ALA A 50 -8.79 -5.84 17.10
N GLN A 51 -9.13 -5.45 15.88
CA GLN A 51 -10.25 -6.02 15.14
C GLN A 51 -9.76 -6.91 13.99
N ARG A 52 -8.55 -6.65 13.48
CA ARG A 52 -7.99 -7.35 12.33
C ARG A 52 -6.55 -7.72 12.58
N VAL A 53 -6.14 -8.79 11.90
CA VAL A 53 -4.74 -9.20 11.80
C VAL A 53 -4.33 -8.81 10.39
N ASN A 54 -3.46 -7.82 10.29
CA ASN A 54 -2.97 -7.29 9.03
C ASN A 54 -1.62 -7.92 8.67
N HIS A 55 -1.38 -8.12 7.38
CA HIS A 55 -0.08 -8.52 6.87
C HIS A 55 0.77 -7.28 6.63
N ILE A 56 1.95 -7.26 7.24
CA ILE A 56 2.89 -6.14 7.20
C ILE A 56 3.36 -5.90 5.76
N VAL A 57 3.77 -6.97 5.07
CA VAL A 57 3.90 -7.03 3.61
C VAL A 57 2.67 -7.76 3.08
N PRO A 58 1.84 -7.13 2.23
CA PRO A 58 0.67 -7.78 1.66
C PRO A 58 1.03 -9.07 0.92
N LEU A 59 0.18 -10.09 1.03
CA LEU A 59 0.37 -11.38 0.34
C LEU A 59 0.49 -11.20 -1.18
N ILE A 60 -0.24 -10.22 -1.75
CA ILE A 60 -0.19 -9.88 -3.18
C ILE A 60 1.16 -9.29 -3.63
N HIS A 61 1.94 -8.75 -2.69
CA HIS A 61 3.28 -8.22 -2.93
C HIS A 61 4.37 -9.24 -2.53
N GLY A 62 3.99 -10.51 -2.41
CA GLY A 62 4.91 -11.59 -2.03
C GLY A 62 5.18 -11.69 -0.53
N GLY A 63 4.30 -11.13 0.32
CA GLY A 63 4.40 -11.32 1.77
C GLY A 63 4.15 -12.77 2.19
N SER A 64 4.79 -13.21 3.28
CA SER A 64 4.54 -14.54 3.88
C SER A 64 3.30 -14.53 4.78
N ASP A 65 2.63 -15.67 4.96
CA ASP A 65 1.56 -15.83 5.97
C ASP A 65 2.11 -16.34 7.30
N GLU A 66 3.26 -15.82 7.71
CA GLU A 66 3.93 -16.13 8.97
C GLU A 66 3.58 -15.09 10.05
N ASP A 67 3.76 -15.45 11.31
CA ASP A 67 3.37 -14.58 12.43
C ASP A 67 4.23 -13.30 12.52
N ASP A 68 5.48 -13.37 12.02
CA ASP A 68 6.41 -12.23 11.95
C ASP A 68 6.00 -11.19 10.90
N ASN A 69 5.29 -11.63 9.85
CA ASN A 69 4.71 -10.73 8.85
C ASN A 69 3.30 -10.26 9.23
N THR A 70 2.87 -10.41 10.49
CA THR A 70 1.54 -9.99 10.93
C THR A 70 1.54 -9.04 12.11
N GLU A 71 0.59 -8.10 12.10
CA GLU A 71 0.34 -7.16 13.18
C GLU A 71 -1.15 -7.11 13.54
N ASN A 72 -1.46 -7.04 14.85
CA ASN A 72 -2.81 -6.89 15.35
C ASN A 72 -3.21 -5.40 15.34
N LEU A 73 -4.26 -5.04 14.57
CA LEU A 73 -4.65 -3.65 14.34
C LEU A 73 -6.11 -3.37 14.72
N CYS A 74 -6.35 -2.17 15.25
CA CYS A 74 -7.70 -1.59 15.30
C CYS A 74 -8.11 -1.08 13.90
N ARG A 75 -9.42 -0.87 13.67
CA ARG A 75 -9.94 -0.42 12.36
C ARG A 75 -9.28 0.83 11.81
N ARG A 76 -9.01 1.82 12.67
CA ARG A 76 -8.41 3.08 12.22
C ARG A 76 -7.00 2.85 11.69
N CYS A 77 -6.18 2.14 12.47
CA CYS A 77 -4.82 1.80 12.07
C CYS A 77 -4.80 0.90 10.82
N ASP A 78 -5.72 -0.05 10.70
CA ASP A 78 -5.84 -0.91 9.52
C ASP A 78 -6.14 -0.11 8.23
N LEU A 79 -6.99 0.90 8.31
CA LEU A 79 -7.28 1.80 7.19
C LEU A 79 -6.08 2.68 6.81
N GLU A 80 -5.35 3.20 7.79
CA GLU A 80 -4.11 3.94 7.57
C GLU A 80 -3.08 3.07 6.83
N VAL A 81 -2.89 1.81 7.24
CA VAL A 81 -1.99 0.88 6.56
C VAL A 81 -2.44 0.58 5.14
N THR A 82 -3.71 0.27 4.98
CA THR A 82 -4.24 -0.11 3.67
C THR A 82 -4.08 1.05 2.68
N ALA A 83 -4.32 2.28 3.12
CA ALA A 83 -4.08 3.46 2.31
C ALA A 83 -2.60 3.58 1.90
N GLU A 84 -1.69 3.42 2.85
CA GLU A 84 -0.24 3.52 2.59
C GLU A 84 0.29 2.39 1.69
N GLN A 85 -0.11 1.14 1.94
CA GLN A 85 0.37 -0.04 1.20
C GLN A 85 -0.05 -0.03 -0.27
N PHE A 86 -1.27 0.44 -0.54
CA PHE A 86 -1.86 0.40 -1.87
C PHE A 86 -1.81 1.75 -2.59
N GLY A 87 -1.23 2.78 -1.96
CA GLY A 87 -1.18 4.13 -2.51
C GLY A 87 -2.57 4.71 -2.76
N PHE A 88 -3.57 4.31 -1.97
CA PHE A 88 -4.85 5.00 -2.00
C PHE A 88 -4.66 6.31 -1.25
N ASP A 89 -4.71 7.44 -1.96
CA ASP A 89 -4.90 8.70 -1.25
C ASP A 89 -6.22 8.58 -0.49
N GLN A 90 -6.19 8.92 0.79
CA GLN A 90 -7.43 9.11 1.55
C GLN A 90 -8.33 10.19 0.91
N ALA A 91 -7.76 10.99 -0.01
CA ALA A 91 -8.40 12.11 -0.67
C ALA A 91 -8.61 11.96 -2.19
N ASP A 92 -7.93 11.05 -2.91
CA ASP A 92 -7.83 11.16 -4.37
C ASP A 92 -8.71 10.20 -5.17
N GLY A 93 -10.02 10.32 -4.87
CA GLY A 93 -11.08 10.48 -5.88
C GLY A 93 -11.38 9.32 -6.84
N ARG A 94 -10.59 8.25 -6.88
CA ARG A 94 -10.85 7.08 -7.71
C ARG A 94 -11.74 6.12 -6.95
N GLY A 95 -13.05 6.37 -7.04
CA GLY A 95 -14.07 5.45 -6.54
C GLY A 95 -14.78 5.87 -5.26
N GLN A 96 -14.88 7.17 -4.98
CA GLN A 96 -15.85 7.59 -3.98
C GLN A 96 -17.26 7.31 -4.52
N VAL A 97 -17.97 6.48 -3.79
CA VAL A 97 -19.36 6.18 -4.01
C VAL A 97 -20.12 6.93 -2.92
N ASP A 98 -21.05 7.80 -3.30
CA ASP A 98 -21.88 8.54 -2.36
C ASP A 98 -22.78 7.59 -1.55
N ARG A 99 -23.48 8.12 -0.54
CA ARG A 99 -24.42 7.32 0.27
C ARG A 99 -25.50 6.62 -0.55
N ALA A 100 -25.79 7.10 -1.76
CA ALA A 100 -26.76 6.50 -2.66
C ALA A 100 -26.14 5.44 -3.57
N GLY A 101 -24.88 5.06 -3.37
CA GLY A 101 -24.23 4.07 -4.20
C GLY A 101 -23.72 4.62 -5.54
N ARG A 102 -23.63 5.95 -5.72
CA ARG A 102 -23.21 6.54 -7.01
C ARG A 102 -21.77 7.06 -6.99
N PRO A 103 -21.01 6.89 -8.08
CA PRO A 103 -19.73 7.56 -8.23
C PRO A 103 -19.85 9.07 -8.02
N THR A 104 -19.00 9.63 -7.16
CA THR A 104 -18.89 11.07 -6.95
C THR A 104 -18.16 11.76 -8.11
N SER A 105 -17.35 11.01 -8.86
CA SER A 105 -16.78 11.49 -10.12
C SER A 105 -17.86 11.58 -11.20
N LEU A 106 -17.98 12.75 -11.82
CA LEU A 106 -18.91 13.01 -12.91
C LEU A 106 -18.54 12.23 -14.18
N ASP A 107 -17.24 11.98 -14.39
CA ASP A 107 -16.71 11.28 -15.57
C ASP A 107 -16.92 9.76 -15.54
N HIS A 108 -17.52 9.26 -14.46
CA HIS A 108 -17.76 7.82 -14.32
C HIS A 108 -18.99 7.38 -15.15
N PRO A 109 -18.92 6.30 -15.95
CA PRO A 109 -19.99 5.91 -16.90
C PRO A 109 -21.40 5.70 -16.34
N TRP A 110 -21.53 5.45 -15.03
CA TRP A 110 -22.82 5.27 -14.34
C TRP A 110 -23.04 6.29 -13.21
N SER A 111 -22.35 7.43 -13.23
CA SER A 111 -22.56 8.53 -12.26
C SER A 111 -24.00 9.08 -12.33
N GLY A 112 -24.64 8.99 -13.50
CA GLY A 112 -25.99 9.51 -13.75
C GLY A 112 -26.08 11.04 -13.66
N ARG A 113 -24.97 11.73 -13.40
CA ARG A 113 -24.84 13.18 -13.36
C ARG A 113 -24.16 13.59 -14.66
N ARG A 114 -24.95 14.04 -15.63
CA ARG A 114 -24.42 14.57 -16.89
C ARG A 114 -23.60 15.83 -16.56
N PRO A 115 -22.35 15.99 -17.01
CA PRO A 115 -21.62 17.23 -16.78
C PRO A 115 -22.38 18.40 -17.40
N PRO A 116 -22.41 19.59 -16.75
CA PRO A 116 -22.99 20.78 -17.36
C PRO A 116 -22.18 21.14 -18.59
N GLY A 117 -22.81 21.03 -19.77
CA GLY A 117 -22.14 21.18 -21.07
C GLY A 117 -21.76 19.82 -21.65
N GLY A 118 -22.48 19.37 -22.69
CA GLY A 118 -22.37 18.05 -23.31
C GLY A 118 -21.07 17.76 -24.07
N ALA A 119 -19.91 18.18 -23.58
CA ALA A 119 -18.63 17.73 -24.08
C ALA A 119 -18.30 16.37 -23.46
N LYS A 120 -18.12 15.35 -24.31
CA LYS A 120 -17.50 14.09 -23.87
C LYS A 120 -16.10 14.44 -23.37
N VAL A 121 -15.85 14.29 -22.07
CA VAL A 121 -14.49 14.37 -21.53
C VAL A 121 -13.69 13.27 -22.22
N ARG A 122 -12.71 13.66 -23.03
CA ARG A 122 -11.80 12.69 -23.66
C ARG A 122 -11.13 11.93 -22.52
N ALA A 123 -11.11 10.60 -22.63
CA ALA A 123 -10.41 9.75 -21.68
C ALA A 123 -8.99 10.32 -21.45
N PRO A 124 -8.52 10.41 -20.20
CA PRO A 124 -7.14 10.80 -19.95
C PRO A 124 -6.26 9.80 -20.67
N THR A 125 -5.49 10.28 -21.65
CA THR A 125 -4.48 9.45 -22.32
C THR A 125 -3.59 8.86 -21.22
N PRO A 126 -3.25 7.56 -21.27
CA PRO A 126 -2.28 7.00 -20.35
C PRO A 126 -1.04 7.90 -20.42
N ARG A 127 -0.62 8.45 -19.28
CA ARG A 127 0.64 9.18 -19.23
C ARG A 127 1.69 8.15 -19.62
N THR A 128 2.25 8.30 -20.82
CA THR A 128 3.48 7.61 -21.19
C THR A 128 4.45 7.86 -20.03
N PRO A 129 5.05 6.83 -19.40
CA PRO A 129 6.10 7.08 -18.44
C PRO A 129 7.10 7.98 -19.16
N ARG A 130 7.38 9.15 -18.58
CA ARG A 130 8.51 9.96 -19.03
C ARG A 130 9.70 9.02 -18.93
N SER A 131 10.18 8.52 -20.07
CA SER A 131 11.49 7.89 -20.14
C SER A 131 12.42 8.85 -19.43
N ALA A 132 12.98 8.41 -18.30
CA ALA A 132 14.03 9.16 -17.65
C ALA A 132 15.07 9.39 -18.75
N ALA A 133 15.23 10.65 -19.17
CA ALA A 133 16.35 11.01 -20.01
C ALA A 133 17.58 10.60 -19.21
N VAL A 134 18.20 9.50 -19.64
CA VAL A 134 19.52 9.10 -19.22
C VAL A 134 20.40 10.30 -19.55
N ARG A 135 20.71 11.10 -18.53
CA ARG A 135 21.82 12.03 -18.61
C ARG A 135 23.05 11.13 -18.59
N ASN A 136 23.60 10.86 -19.78
CA ASN A 136 24.93 10.29 -19.92
C ASN A 136 25.91 11.27 -19.28
N ASN A 137 26.21 11.06 -18.00
CA ASN A 137 27.37 11.66 -17.37
C ASN A 137 28.58 10.81 -17.74
N GLY A 138 29.50 11.37 -18.50
CA GLY A 138 30.90 10.98 -18.44
C GLY A 138 31.47 10.30 -19.67
N ASP A 139 31.75 11.09 -20.70
CA ASP A 139 33.06 11.01 -21.36
C ASP A 139 34.14 11.31 -20.29
N PHE A 140 34.56 10.29 -19.55
CA PHE A 140 35.76 10.32 -18.72
C PHE A 140 36.75 9.32 -19.32
N LYS A 141 37.57 9.80 -20.25
CA LYS A 141 38.75 9.08 -20.74
C LYS A 141 39.75 8.96 -19.57
N PRO A 142 40.10 7.75 -19.12
CA PRO A 142 41.25 7.60 -18.23
C PRO A 142 42.51 7.97 -19.02
N LYS A 143 43.26 8.99 -18.57
CA LYS A 143 44.63 9.21 -19.04
C LYS A 143 45.46 7.99 -18.61
N SER A 144 45.98 7.26 -19.60
CA SER A 144 46.93 6.17 -19.40
C SER A 144 48.23 6.71 -18.81
N SER A 145 48.74 5.99 -17.81
CA SER A 145 49.98 6.25 -17.07
C SER A 145 51.23 5.87 -17.88
N ALA A 146 51.37 6.40 -19.09
CA ALA A 146 52.56 6.21 -19.92
C ALA A 146 53.07 7.59 -20.33
N ASP A 147 53.90 8.19 -19.45
CA ASP A 147 54.91 9.21 -19.73
C ASP A 147 55.64 9.48 -18.40
N ARG A 148 56.42 8.48 -17.97
CA ARG A 148 57.42 8.57 -16.91
C ARG A 148 58.73 8.00 -17.46
N GLU A 149 59.28 8.68 -18.46
CA GLU A 149 60.69 8.56 -18.84
C GLU A 149 61.17 9.93 -19.33
N GLY A 150 62.23 10.46 -18.70
CA GLY A 150 62.87 11.74 -19.02
C GLY A 150 63.10 12.62 -17.81
#